data_AF-A0A220W682-F1
#
_entry.id   AF-A0A220W682-F1
#
_cell.length_a   1.000
_cell.length_b   1.000
_cell.length_c   1.000
_cell.angle_alpha   90.00
_cell.angle_beta   90.00
_cell.angle_gamma   90.00
#
_symmetry.space_group_name_H-M   'P 1'
#
loop_
_entity.id
_entity.type
_entity.pdbx_description
1 polymer ?
#
loop_
_entity_poly.entity_id
_entity_poly.type
_entity_poly.pdbx_seq_one_letter_code
_entity_poly.pdbx_strand_id
1 'polypeptide(L)'
;MLNQRIEAARPIATKIKEVEKSLNLTMVQMGELMSSIAAARMASGTRFSLSAGVDASEKLIAAAAQTARSYREVVEAHSHLAEDQQDAGLRTVSWGDGLECPPPPSGHAEQDISYPRAVPSA
;
A
#
# COMPACT_ATOMS: atom_id res chain seq x y z
N MET A 1 17.17 11.43 19.74
CA MET A 1 16.30 10.42 20.41
C MET A 1 15.51 9.66 19.35
N LEU A 2 15.43 8.32 19.43
CA LEU A 2 14.67 7.49 18.48
C LEU A 2 13.17 7.81 18.48
N ASN A 3 12.57 7.95 19.67
CA ASN A 3 11.14 8.24 19.80
C ASN A 3 10.73 9.55 19.13
N GLN A 4 11.54 10.61 19.23
CA GLN A 4 11.27 11.88 18.54
C GLN A 4 11.29 11.73 17.01
N ARG A 5 12.15 10.88 16.47
CA ARG A 5 12.20 10.58 15.03
C ARG A 5 10.98 9.76 14.58
N ILE A 6 10.54 8.80 15.39
CA ILE A 6 9.31 8.03 15.14
C ILE A 6 8.08 8.93 15.13
N GLU A 7 7.94 9.81 16.13
CA GLU A 7 6.81 10.76 16.20
C GLU A 7 6.80 11.74 15.02
N ALA A 8 7.98 12.18 14.56
CA ALA A 8 8.10 13.03 13.38
C ALA A 8 7.77 12.30 12.06
N ALA A 9 8.09 10.99 11.95
CA ALA A 9 7.87 10.20 10.74
C ALA A 9 6.43 9.68 10.60
N ARG A 10 5.72 9.45 11.73
CA ARG A 10 4.33 8.94 11.72
C ARG A 10 3.37 9.75 10.82
N PRO A 11 3.30 11.09 10.89
CA PRO A 11 2.39 11.84 10.02
C PRO A 11 2.74 11.71 8.54
N ILE A 12 4.02 11.58 8.19
CA ILE A 12 4.48 11.40 6.80
C ILE A 12 3.95 10.07 6.25
N ALA A 13 4.14 8.97 7.00
CA ALA A 13 3.65 7.65 6.63
C ALA A 13 2.13 7.58 6.50
N THR A 14 1.39 8.32 7.33
CA THR A 14 -0.06 8.46 7.19
C THR A 14 -0.42 9.23 5.93
N LYS A 15 0.21 10.39 5.70
CA LYS A 15 -0.16 11.27 4.59
C LYS A 15 0.16 10.69 3.22
N ILE A 16 1.27 9.98 3.04
CA ILE A 16 1.58 9.37 1.75
C ILE A 16 0.51 8.34 1.33
N LYS A 17 0.02 7.52 2.27
CA LYS A 17 -1.07 6.56 2.03
C LYS A 17 -2.41 7.25 1.75
N GLU A 18 -2.70 8.35 2.44
CA GLU A 18 -3.89 9.15 2.16
C GLU A 18 -3.87 9.72 0.73
N VAL A 19 -2.71 10.21 0.27
CA VAL A 19 -2.55 10.71 -1.10
C VAL A 19 -2.76 9.60 -2.13
N GLU A 20 -2.16 8.43 -1.95
CA GLU A 20 -2.37 7.25 -2.81
C GLU A 20 -3.85 6.87 -2.92
N LYS A 21 -4.55 6.85 -1.78
CA LYS A 21 -5.99 6.56 -1.73
C LYS A 21 -6.81 7.64 -2.45
N SER A 22 -6.49 8.91 -2.24
CA SER A 22 -7.20 10.04 -2.87
C SER A 22 -7.04 10.06 -4.39
N LEU A 23 -5.86 9.72 -4.91
CA LEU A 23 -5.64 9.62 -6.35
C LEU A 23 -6.46 8.50 -6.98
N ASN A 24 -6.53 7.32 -6.34
CA ASN A 24 -7.39 6.24 -6.79
C ASN A 24 -8.88 6.62 -6.75
N LEU A 25 -9.34 7.26 -5.66
CA LEU A 25 -10.72 7.74 -5.58
C LEU A 25 -11.04 8.75 -6.69
N THR A 26 -10.10 9.62 -7.02
CA THR A 26 -10.23 10.59 -8.11
C THR A 26 -10.41 9.89 -9.45
N MET A 27 -9.66 8.81 -9.72
CA MET A 27 -9.84 8.01 -10.94
C MET A 27 -11.23 7.37 -11.02
N VAL A 28 -11.75 6.83 -9.91
CA VAL A 28 -13.11 6.28 -9.84
C VAL A 28 -14.14 7.34 -10.21
N GLN A 29 -14.06 8.51 -9.58
CA GLN A 29 -15.00 9.61 -9.81
C GLN A 29 -14.96 10.14 -11.25
N MET A 30 -13.77 10.22 -11.86
CA MET A 30 -13.64 10.59 -13.28
C MET A 30 -14.31 9.55 -14.20
N GLY A 31 -14.16 8.25 -13.90
CA GLY A 31 -14.82 7.19 -14.65
C GLY A 31 -16.35 7.24 -14.53
N GLU A 32 -16.87 7.47 -13.32
CA GLU A 32 -18.31 7.64 -13.07
C GLU A 32 -18.87 8.85 -13.84
N LEU A 33 -18.14 9.97 -13.85
CA LEU A 33 -18.54 11.16 -14.58
C LEU A 33 -18.55 10.92 -16.10
N MET A 34 -17.51 10.27 -16.66
CA MET A 34 -17.46 9.92 -18.08
C MET A 34 -18.63 8.99 -18.47
N SER A 35 -18.91 7.98 -17.64
CA SER A 35 -20.05 7.08 -17.84
C SER A 35 -21.37 7.84 -17.83
N SER A 36 -21.55 8.78 -16.90
CA SER A 36 -22.76 9.61 -16.79
C SER A 36 -22.96 10.50 -18.03
N ILE A 37 -21.88 11.07 -18.59
CA ILE A 37 -21.94 11.83 -19.85
C ILE A 37 -22.41 10.95 -21.01
N ALA A 38 -21.90 9.72 -21.11
CA ALA A 38 -22.32 8.78 -22.14
C ALA A 38 -23.79 8.36 -21.96
N ALA A 39 -24.19 8.01 -20.73
CA ALA A 39 -25.56 7.61 -20.40
C ALA A 39 -26.57 8.72 -20.70
N ALA A 40 -26.23 9.99 -20.41
CA ALA A 40 -27.09 11.13 -20.69
C ALA A 40 -27.43 11.26 -22.19
N ARG A 41 -26.50 10.93 -23.09
CA ARG A 41 -26.75 10.93 -24.55
C ARG A 41 -27.68 9.80 -25.00
N MET A 42 -27.71 8.70 -24.26
CA MET A 42 -28.52 7.52 -24.57
C MET A 42 -29.89 7.55 -23.87
N ALA A 43 -30.09 8.46 -22.92
CA ALA A 43 -31.30 8.54 -22.12
C ALA A 43 -32.52 8.87 -22.99
N SER A 44 -33.57 8.06 -22.89
CA SER A 44 -34.83 8.27 -23.60
C SER A 44 -35.49 9.60 -23.19
N GLY A 45 -36.09 10.28 -24.16
CA GLY A 45 -36.73 11.58 -23.93
C GLY A 45 -35.77 12.77 -23.85
N THR A 46 -34.45 12.54 -23.91
CA THR A 46 -33.47 13.63 -24.05
C THR A 46 -33.22 13.95 -25.53
N ARG A 47 -32.81 15.19 -25.83
CA ARG A 47 -32.44 15.64 -27.18
C ARG A 47 -31.01 16.19 -27.21
N PHE A 48 -30.09 15.51 -26.53
CA PHE A 48 -28.69 15.89 -26.61
C PHE A 48 -28.11 15.54 -27.98
N SER A 49 -27.28 16.44 -28.51
CA SER A 49 -26.43 16.10 -29.67
C SER A 49 -25.52 14.93 -29.33
N LEU A 50 -25.18 14.09 -30.31
CA LEU A 50 -24.17 13.05 -30.14
C LEU A 50 -22.79 13.61 -29.78
N SER A 51 -22.52 14.86 -30.16
CA SER A 51 -21.31 15.60 -29.79
C SER A 51 -21.35 16.20 -28.38
N ALA A 52 -22.50 16.19 -27.70
CA ALA A 52 -22.62 16.77 -26.37
C ALA A 52 -21.69 16.03 -25.39
N GLY A 53 -20.81 16.79 -24.74
CA GLY A 53 -19.86 16.24 -23.76
C GLY A 53 -18.65 15.53 -24.34
N VAL A 54 -18.43 15.53 -25.67
CA VAL A 54 -17.22 14.96 -26.29
C VAL A 54 -15.97 15.71 -25.80
N ASP A 55 -15.92 17.03 -25.94
CA ASP A 55 -14.77 17.84 -25.49
C ASP A 55 -14.52 17.68 -23.97
N ALA A 56 -15.60 17.62 -23.18
CA ALA A 56 -15.50 17.36 -21.74
C ALA A 56 -14.91 15.98 -21.46
N SER A 57 -15.34 14.95 -22.21
CA SER A 57 -14.81 13.59 -22.11
C SER A 57 -13.32 13.54 -22.48
N GLU A 58 -12.88 14.25 -23.52
CA GLU A 58 -11.47 14.35 -23.88
C GLU A 58 -10.62 14.96 -22.75
N LYS A 59 -11.12 16.03 -22.12
CA LYS A 59 -10.42 16.63 -20.96
C LYS A 59 -10.40 15.69 -19.77
N LEU A 60 -11.47 14.93 -19.51
CA LEU A 60 -11.50 13.93 -18.45
C LEU A 60 -10.52 12.78 -18.71
N ILE A 61 -10.39 12.31 -19.96
CA ILE A 61 -9.40 11.30 -20.34
C ILE A 61 -7.98 11.82 -20.10
N ALA A 62 -7.70 13.06 -20.52
CA ALA A 62 -6.40 13.68 -20.30
C ALA A 62 -6.08 13.84 -18.80
N ALA A 63 -7.07 14.25 -18.01
CA ALA A 63 -6.96 14.35 -16.55
C ALA A 63 -6.71 12.98 -15.91
N ALA A 64 -7.47 11.96 -16.28
CA ALA A 64 -7.30 10.59 -15.77
C ALA A 64 -5.90 10.03 -16.10
N ALA A 65 -5.40 10.26 -17.31
CA ALA A 65 -4.04 9.88 -17.67
C ALA A 65 -2.98 10.61 -16.83
N GLN A 66 -3.20 11.88 -16.50
CA GLN A 66 -2.30 12.63 -15.61
C GLN A 66 -2.37 12.13 -14.17
N THR A 67 -3.56 11.85 -13.64
CA THR A 67 -3.73 11.27 -12.30
C THR A 67 -3.01 9.91 -12.21
N ALA A 68 -3.06 9.09 -13.26
CA ALA A 68 -2.33 7.82 -13.30
C ALA A 68 -0.80 7.98 -13.32
N ARG A 69 -0.29 9.05 -13.96
CA ARG A 69 1.13 9.42 -13.87
C ARG A 69 1.50 9.86 -12.46
N SER A 70 0.73 10.78 -11.88
CA SER A 70 0.96 11.26 -10.52
C SER A 70 0.85 10.16 -9.48
N TYR A 71 -0.01 9.16 -9.67
CA TYR A 71 -0.04 7.97 -8.80
C TYR A 71 1.28 7.21 -8.81
N ARG A 72 1.89 7.00 -9.99
CA ARG A 72 3.22 6.34 -10.08
C ARG A 72 4.30 7.15 -9.39
N GLU A 73 4.31 8.47 -9.59
CA GLU A 73 5.26 9.38 -8.93
C GLU A 73 5.11 9.34 -7.40
N VAL A 74 3.88 9.24 -6.88
CA VAL A 74 3.62 9.11 -5.44
C VAL A 74 4.08 7.75 -4.90
N VAL A 75 3.86 6.66 -5.63
CA VAL A 75 4.34 5.32 -5.24
C VAL A 75 5.87 5.27 -5.22
N GLU A 76 6.53 5.91 -6.18
CA GLU A 76 7.99 6.06 -6.21
C GLU A 76 8.48 6.89 -5.00
N ALA A 77 7.83 8.02 -4.72
CA ALA A 77 8.11 8.81 -3.52
C ALA A 77 7.92 8.00 -2.22
N HIS A 78 6.88 7.17 -2.13
CA HIS A 78 6.68 6.28 -0.98
C HIS A 78 7.82 5.25 -0.86
N SER A 79 8.34 4.76 -1.99
CA SER A 79 9.47 3.82 -2.00
C SER A 79 10.73 4.48 -1.45
N HIS A 80 11.03 5.72 -1.87
CA HIS A 80 12.14 6.50 -1.30
C HIS A 80 11.96 6.80 0.18
N LEU A 81 10.75 7.15 0.63
CA LEU A 81 10.47 7.33 2.06
C LEU A 81 10.68 6.03 2.86
N ALA A 82 10.40 4.88 2.26
CA ALA A 82 10.65 3.58 2.87
C ALA A 82 12.16 3.24 2.93
N GLU A 83 12.97 3.72 1.99
CA GLU A 83 14.44 3.65 2.04
C GLU A 83 14.97 4.58 3.16
N ASP A 84 14.54 5.84 3.19
CA ASP A 84 14.92 6.81 4.22
C ASP A 84 14.57 6.34 5.63
N GLN A 85 13.43 5.65 5.81
CA GLN A 85 13.05 5.04 7.08
C GLN A 85 14.11 4.03 7.56
N GLN A 86 14.68 3.26 6.65
CA GLN A 86 15.68 2.24 6.96
C GLN A 86 16.99 2.91 7.39
N ASP A 87 17.44 3.90 6.63
CA ASP A 87 18.66 4.65 6.89
C ASP A 87 18.57 5.44 8.21
N ALA A 88 17.38 5.93 8.56
CA ALA A 88 17.12 6.63 9.81
C ALA A 88 17.07 5.70 11.05
N GLY A 89 17.21 4.38 10.87
CA GLY A 89 17.10 3.38 11.95
C GLY A 89 15.69 3.28 12.52
N LEU A 90 14.67 3.62 11.72
CA LEU A 90 13.24 3.58 12.09
C LEU A 90 12.59 2.25 11.69
N ARG A 91 13.38 1.27 11.23
CA ARG A 91 12.97 -0.14 11.23
C ARG A 91 12.65 -0.49 12.66
N THR A 92 11.36 -0.56 12.98
CA THR A 92 10.86 -1.13 14.22
C THR A 92 11.56 -2.47 14.39
N VAL A 93 12.46 -2.55 15.37
CA VAL A 93 13.13 -3.77 15.80
C VAL A 93 12.17 -4.97 15.68
N SER A 94 12.58 -5.99 14.92
CA SER A 94 12.04 -7.33 15.15
C SER A 94 12.39 -7.65 16.60
N TRP A 95 11.38 -7.74 17.46
CA TRP A 95 11.56 -8.35 18.77
C TRP A 95 11.88 -9.83 18.54
N GLY A 96 13.14 -10.20 18.75
CA GLY A 96 13.59 -11.60 18.72
C GLY A 96 14.95 -11.81 18.07
N ASP A 97 16.02 -11.21 18.62
CA ASP A 97 17.40 -11.75 18.52
C ASP A 97 18.41 -11.01 19.44
N GLY A 98 17.99 -10.59 20.64
CA GLY A 98 18.90 -9.83 21.52
C GLY A 98 18.48 -9.74 22.98
N LEU A 99 18.34 -10.90 23.66
CA LEU A 99 17.94 -11.16 25.07
C LEU A 99 16.41 -11.37 25.19
N GLU A 100 15.85 -12.51 25.60
CA GLU A 100 16.26 -13.52 26.59
C GLU A 100 15.89 -14.95 26.14
N CYS A 101 16.87 -15.84 26.05
CA CYS A 101 16.68 -17.19 26.58
C CYS A 101 17.71 -17.29 27.72
N PRO A 102 17.30 -17.38 29.00
CA PRO A 102 18.27 -17.49 30.08
C PRO A 102 19.10 -18.77 29.86
N PRO A 103 20.40 -18.76 30.22
CA PRO A 103 21.22 -19.96 30.06
C PRO A 103 20.57 -21.11 30.85
N PRO A 104 20.51 -22.33 30.29
CA PRO A 104 19.97 -23.46 31.03
C PRO A 104 20.79 -23.65 32.31
N PRO A 105 20.13 -23.87 33.47
CA PRO A 105 20.84 -24.09 34.72
C PRO A 105 21.74 -25.31 34.57
N SER A 106 23.03 -25.12 34.84
CA SER A 106 24.01 -26.19 34.96
C SER A 106 23.61 -27.13 36.10
N GLY A 107 23.27 -28.38 35.77
CA GLY A 107 23.21 -29.48 36.74
C GLY A 107 22.08 -30.50 36.52
N HIS A 108 22.45 -31.61 35.86
CA HIS A 108 21.91 -32.97 35.99
C HIS A 108 20.39 -33.23 35.93
N ALA A 109 19.96 -33.90 34.86
CA ALA A 109 19.34 -35.23 34.96
C ALA A 109 19.30 -35.89 33.57
N GLU A 110 19.96 -37.04 33.45
CA GLU A 110 19.76 -38.01 32.38
C GLU A 110 18.28 -38.37 32.28
N GLN A 111 17.69 -38.23 31.10
CA GLN A 111 16.61 -39.12 30.66
C GLN A 111 16.85 -39.54 29.23
N ASP A 112 17.34 -40.76 29.14
CA ASP A 112 17.49 -41.62 27.98
C ASP A 112 16.14 -41.76 27.26
N ILE A 113 16.05 -41.23 26.03
CA ILE A 113 14.91 -41.49 25.13
C ILE A 113 15.45 -42.00 23.81
N SER A 114 15.53 -43.33 23.74
CA SER A 114 15.80 -44.13 22.55
C SER A 114 14.72 -43.90 21.48
N TYR A 115 15.10 -43.36 20.31
CA TYR A 115 14.24 -43.32 19.12
C TYR A 115 14.33 -44.63 18.32
N PRO A 116 13.22 -45.32 18.01
CA PRO A 116 13.24 -46.35 16.99
C PRO A 116 13.26 -45.74 15.58
N ARG A 117 14.10 -46.37 14.76
CA ARG A 117 14.49 -46.05 13.38
C ARG A 117 13.29 -46.08 12.41
N ALA A 118 13.28 -45.15 11.47
CA ALA A 118 12.29 -45.03 10.38
C ALA A 118 12.05 -46.33 9.60
N VAL A 119 10.82 -46.50 9.11
CA VAL A 119 10.44 -47.54 8.12
C VAL A 119 9.87 -46.84 6.88
N PRO A 120 10.21 -47.26 5.65
CA PRO A 120 9.91 -46.51 4.43
C PRO A 120 8.46 -46.67 3.96
N SER A 121 7.98 -45.68 3.20
CA SER A 121 6.70 -45.68 2.48
C SER A 121 6.50 -46.92 1.60
N ALA A 122 5.25 -47.36 1.52
CA ALA A 122 4.67 -48.10 0.41
C ALA A 122 3.56 -47.26 -0.21
#